data_AF-A0A5J9T2H2-F1
#
_entry.id   AF-A0A5J9T2H2-F1
#
_cell.length_a   1.000
_cell.length_b   1.000
_cell.length_c   1.000
_cell.angle_alpha   90.00
_cell.angle_beta   90.00
_cell.angle_gamma   90.00
#
_symmetry.space_group_name_H-M   'P 1'
#
loop_
_entity.id
_entity.type
_entity.pdbx_description
1 polymer ?
#
loop_
_entity_poly.entity_id
_entity_poly.type
_entity_poly.pdbx_seq_one_letter_code
_entity_poly.pdbx_strand_id
1 'polypeptide(L)'
;MAFASPHVLVVDDGRVDRMLVTRVLNKSKVRVTAVDGAEEALNFLEMESPKLKHLPVVITSTEEDPEIIEKCMKGGAKGFILKPINLDVVPRLLSFI
;
A
#
# COMPACT_ATOMS: atom_id res chain seq x y z
N MET A 1 21.94 -4.56 -14.46
CA MET A 1 20.82 -5.10 -13.67
C MET A 1 19.69 -4.09 -13.75
N ALA A 2 18.53 -4.45 -14.31
CA ALA A 2 17.36 -3.58 -14.29
C ALA A 2 16.69 -3.73 -12.93
N PHE A 3 16.71 -2.69 -12.10
CA PHE A 3 15.87 -2.65 -10.91
C PHE A 3 14.42 -2.59 -11.39
N ALA A 4 13.60 -3.60 -11.04
CA ALA A 4 12.18 -3.56 -11.32
C ALA A 4 11.58 -2.32 -10.63
N SER A 5 10.75 -1.54 -11.33
CA SER A 5 10.14 -0.36 -10.71
C SER A 5 9.37 -0.79 -9.46
N PRO A 6 9.55 -0.11 -8.31
CA PRO A 6 8.82 -0.44 -7.10
C PRO A 6 7.32 -0.35 -7.35
N HIS A 7 6.56 -1.21 -6.69
CA HIS A 7 5.11 -1.24 -6.81
C HIS A 7 4.50 -1.37 -5.42
N VAL A 8 3.51 -0.52 -5.16
CA VAL A 8 2.83 -0.40 -3.87
C VAL A 8 1.36 -0.73 -4.05
N LEU A 9 0.80 -1.49 -3.13
CA LEU A 9 -0.64 -1.66 -2.97
C LEU A 9 -1.12 -0.63 -1.94
N VAL A 10 -2.05 0.24 -2.32
CA VAL A 10 -2.71 1.24 -1.47
C VAL A 10 -4.12 0.77 -1.15
N VAL A 11 -4.48 0.70 0.13
CA VAL A 11 -5.80 0.21 0.59
C VAL A 11 -6.50 1.32 1.33
N ASP A 12 -7.50 1.97 0.72
CA ASP A 12 -8.26 3.08 1.32
C ASP A 12 -9.69 3.16 0.77
N ASP A 13 -10.69 3.22 1.65
CA ASP A 13 -12.11 3.42 1.31
C ASP A 13 -12.40 4.87 0.86
N GLY A 14 -11.59 5.82 1.35
CA GLY A 14 -11.59 7.22 1.00
C GLY A 14 -11.01 7.45 -0.40
N ARG A 15 -11.91 7.62 -1.38
CA ARG A 15 -11.54 7.89 -2.78
C ARG A 15 -10.54 9.05 -2.95
N VAL A 16 -10.69 10.12 -2.17
CA VAL A 16 -9.81 11.31 -2.25
C VAL A 16 -8.41 10.98 -1.71
N ASP A 17 -8.34 10.31 -0.56
CA ASP A 17 -7.10 9.89 0.08
C ASP A 17 -6.32 8.94 -0.85
N ARG A 18 -7.01 7.93 -1.37
CA ARG A 18 -6.47 6.99 -2.37
C ARG A 18 -5.91 7.70 -3.60
N MET A 19 -6.65 8.68 -4.13
CA MET A 19 -6.22 9.47 -5.29
C MET A 19 -4.97 10.32 -4.99
N LEU A 20 -4.90 10.93 -3.81
CA LEU A 20 -3.76 11.74 -3.38
C LEU A 20 -2.50 10.88 -3.26
N VAL A 21 -2.57 9.78 -2.51
CA VAL A 21 -1.45 8.84 -2.30
C VAL A 21 -0.99 8.28 -3.64
N THR A 22 -1.92 7.80 -4.47
CA THR A 22 -1.61 7.27 -5.81
C THR A 22 -0.88 8.30 -6.66
N ARG A 23 -1.32 9.56 -6.65
CA ARG A 23 -0.71 10.63 -7.46
C ARG A 23 0.68 11.00 -6.96
N VAL A 24 0.92 11.00 -5.65
CA VAL A 24 2.24 11.24 -5.05
C VAL A 24 3.21 10.12 -5.42
N LEU A 25 2.81 8.86 -5.24
CA LEU A 25 3.65 7.70 -5.54
C LEU A 25 3.96 7.59 -7.04
N ASN A 26 2.98 7.81 -7.91
CA ASN A 26 3.18 7.79 -9.36
C ASN A 26 4.18 8.87 -9.82
N LYS A 27 4.19 10.07 -9.20
CA LYS A 27 5.20 11.11 -9.48
C LYS A 27 6.62 10.65 -9.14
N SER A 28 6.76 9.75 -8.16
CA SER A 28 8.01 9.13 -7.77
C SER A 28 8.38 7.87 -8.58
N LYS A 29 7.70 7.62 -9.72
CA LYS A 29 7.92 6.45 -10.60
C LYS A 29 7.61 5.10 -9.94
N VAL A 30 6.77 5.11 -8.92
CA VAL A 30 6.28 3.92 -8.23
C VAL A 30 5.00 3.48 -8.93
N ARG A 31 4.86 2.20 -9.26
CA ARG A 31 3.58 1.67 -9.72
C ARG A 31 2.64 1.55 -8.53
N VAL A 32 1.36 1.82 -8.71
CA VAL A 32 0.37 1.73 -7.64
C VAL A 32 -0.80 0.85 -8.07
N THR A 33 -1.12 -0.16 -7.27
CA THR A 33 -2.45 -0.77 -7.26
C THR A 33 -3.22 -0.14 -6.12
N ALA A 34 -4.44 0.31 -6.35
CA ALA A 34 -5.26 0.93 -5.32
C ALA A 34 -6.58 0.18 -5.18
N VAL A 35 -6.94 -0.20 -3.96
CA VAL A 35 -8.14 -1.00 -3.63
C VAL A 35 -8.93 -0.31 -2.51
N ASP A 36 -10.21 -0.61 -2.41
CA ASP A 36 -11.13 0.12 -1.52
C ASP A 36 -11.14 -0.45 -0.09
N GLY A 37 -10.66 -1.68 0.12
CA GLY A 37 -10.72 -2.30 1.44
C GLY A 37 -9.85 -3.54 1.61
N ALA A 38 -9.81 -4.05 2.85
CA ALA A 38 -8.93 -5.15 3.25
C ALA A 38 -9.23 -6.46 2.51
N GLU A 39 -10.49 -6.78 2.23
CA GLU A 39 -10.86 -7.99 1.49
C GLU A 39 -10.31 -7.97 0.05
N GLU A 40 -10.47 -6.85 -0.66
CA GLU A 40 -9.92 -6.68 -2.01
C GLU A 40 -8.38 -6.71 -1.99
N ALA A 41 -7.77 -6.15 -0.94
CA ALA A 41 -6.33 -6.22 -0.73
C ALA A 41 -5.84 -7.66 -0.54
N LEU A 42 -6.53 -8.45 0.29
CA LEU A 42 -6.19 -9.86 0.51
C LEU A 42 -6.36 -10.67 -0.78
N ASN A 43 -7.47 -10.49 -1.49
CA ASN A 43 -7.70 -11.13 -2.79
C ASN A 43 -6.58 -10.79 -3.79
N PHE A 44 -6.17 -9.52 -3.86
CA PHE A 44 -5.06 -9.10 -4.71
C PHE A 44 -3.73 -9.77 -4.32
N LEU A 45 -3.44 -9.87 -3.03
CA LEU A 45 -2.23 -10.52 -2.51
C LEU A 45 -2.23 -12.05 -2.71
N GLU A 46 -3.39 -12.68 -2.71
CA GLU A 46 -3.56 -14.12 -2.90
C GLU A 46 -3.59 -14.54 -4.38
N MET A 47 -4.25 -13.76 -5.25
CA MET A 47 -4.43 -14.08 -6.67
C MET A 47 -3.17 -13.85 -7.50
N GLU A 48 -2.34 -12.89 -7.11
CA GLU A 48 -1.16 -12.53 -7.86
C GLU A 48 0.06 -13.35 -7.41
N SER A 49 0.68 -14.01 -8.40
CA SER A 49 1.88 -14.85 -8.39
C SER A 49 2.96 -14.51 -7.32
N PRO A 50 3.94 -15.39 -7.02
CA PRO A 50 5.05 -15.13 -6.08
C PRO A 50 5.81 -13.81 -6.28
N LYS A 51 5.68 -13.21 -7.47
CA LYS A 51 6.22 -11.89 -7.85
C LYS A 51 5.68 -10.73 -6.99
N LEU A 52 4.49 -10.83 -6.42
CA LEU A 52 3.89 -9.78 -5.59
C LEU A 52 4.16 -9.92 -4.09
N LYS A 53 4.69 -11.07 -3.64
CA LYS A 53 5.12 -11.29 -2.23
C LYS A 53 6.26 -10.37 -1.77
N HIS A 54 6.83 -9.59 -2.70
CA HIS A 54 7.91 -8.64 -2.44
C HIS A 54 7.47 -7.17 -2.58
N LEU A 55 6.19 -6.91 -2.86
CA LEU A 55 5.67 -5.56 -2.98
C LEU A 55 5.57 -4.90 -1.60
N PRO A 56 6.13 -3.69 -1.40
CA PRO A 56 5.77 -2.87 -0.25
C PRO A 56 4.28 -2.51 -0.31
N VAL A 57 3.44 -3.25 0.40
CA VAL A 57 2.03 -2.87 0.64
C VAL A 57 2.02 -1.72 1.65
N VAL A 58 1.19 -0.71 1.39
CA VAL A 58 0.86 0.37 2.30
C VAL A 58 -0.65 0.39 2.49
N ILE A 59 -1.10 0.11 3.70
CA ILE A 59 -2.53 0.16 4.06
C ILE A 59 -2.82 1.49 4.70
N THR A 60 -3.96 2.09 4.35
CA THR A 60 -4.46 3.32 4.96
C THR A 60 -5.83 3.05 5.58
N SER A 61 -5.85 2.82 6.89
CA SER A 61 -7.07 2.49 7.66
C SER A 61 -7.47 3.62 8.60
N THR A 62 -8.76 3.74 8.90
CA THR A 62 -9.29 4.55 10.01
C THR A 62 -9.04 3.91 11.37
N GLU A 63 -8.88 2.58 11.42
CA GLU A 63 -8.73 1.80 12.66
C GLU A 63 -7.48 0.92 12.60
N GLU A 64 -6.75 0.84 13.72
CA GLU A 64 -5.72 -0.18 13.93
C GLU A 64 -6.42 -1.50 14.26
N ASP A 65 -6.63 -2.34 13.25
CA ASP A 65 -6.98 -3.75 13.46
C ASP A 65 -5.68 -4.58 13.44
N PRO A 66 -5.20 -5.08 14.60
CA PRO A 66 -3.97 -5.85 14.68
C PRO A 66 -3.98 -7.12 13.83
N GLU A 67 -5.15 -7.75 13.64
CA GLU A 67 -5.28 -8.97 12.85
C GLU A 67 -5.09 -8.69 11.36
N ILE A 68 -5.65 -7.58 10.88
CA ILE A 68 -5.44 -7.11 9.50
C ILE A 68 -3.98 -6.74 9.28
N ILE A 69 -3.39 -5.98 10.21
CA ILE A 69 -1.97 -5.60 10.14
C ILE A 69 -1.10 -6.85 10.05
N GLU A 70 -1.32 -7.83 10.94
CA GLU A 70 -0.54 -9.06 10.95
C GLU A 70 -0.69 -9.86 9.65
N LYS A 71 -1.91 -10.03 9.14
CA LYS A 71 -2.17 -10.71 7.85
C LYS A 71 -1.44 -10.04 6.71
N CYS A 72 -1.50 -8.71 6.63
CA CYS A 72 -0.84 -7.97 5.56
C CYS A 72 0.68 -7.99 5.68
N MET A 73 1.24 -7.90 6.89
CA MET A 73 2.67 -8.06 7.13
C MET A 73 3.14 -9.47 6.74
N LYS A 74 2.40 -10.52 7.09
CA LYS A 74 2.64 -11.90 6.62
C LYS A 74 2.55 -12.05 5.10
N GLY A 75 1.70 -11.25 4.45
CA GLY A 75 1.55 -11.17 2.99
C GLY A 75 2.66 -10.42 2.26
N GLY A 76 3.63 -9.83 2.98
CA GLY A 76 4.77 -9.10 2.40
C GLY A 76 4.66 -7.58 2.49
N ALA A 77 3.67 -7.05 3.23
CA ALA A 77 3.60 -5.61 3.49
C ALA A 77 4.88 -5.10 4.16
N LYS A 78 5.30 -3.89 3.78
CA LYS A 78 6.45 -3.21 4.40
C LYS A 78 6.05 -2.09 5.35
N GLY A 79 4.78 -1.67 5.35
CA GLY A 79 4.32 -0.61 6.22
C GLY A 79 2.80 -0.46 6.29
N PHE A 80 2.35 0.22 7.34
CA PHE A 80 0.96 0.59 7.59
C PHE A 80 0.91 2.08 7.94
N ILE A 81 -0.04 2.81 7.36
CA ILE A 81 -0.24 4.24 7.59
C ILE A 81 -1.64 4.43 8.17
N LEU A 82 -1.72 5.19 9.26
CA LEU A 82 -2.99 5.56 9.86
C LEU A 82 -3.47 6.89 9.30
N LYS A 83 -4.79 6.98 9.14
CA LYS A 83 -5.45 8.24 8.85
C LYS A 83 -5.28 9.22 10.03
N PRO A 84 -5.30 10.54 9.79
CA PRO A 84 -5.59 11.20 8.50
C PRO A 84 -4.38 11.20 7.54
N ILE A 85 -4.66 11.03 6.25
CA ILE A 85 -3.63 11.18 5.21
C ILE A 85 -3.34 12.68 5.03
N ASN A 86 -2.12 13.07 5.40
CA ASN A 86 -1.62 14.42 5.21
C ASN A 86 -0.25 14.39 4.50
N LEU A 87 0.35 15.55 4.23
CA LEU A 87 1.63 15.62 3.53
C LEU A 87 2.81 15.03 4.34
N ASP A 88 2.69 14.96 5.67
CA ASP A 88 3.74 14.41 6.55
C ASP A 88 3.87 12.90 6.41
N VAL A 89 2.86 12.22 5.87
CA VAL A 89 2.96 10.78 5.57
C VAL A 89 3.79 10.49 4.32
N VAL A 90 4.06 11.49 3.46
CA VAL A 90 4.78 11.30 2.20
C VAL A 90 6.23 10.84 2.40
N PRO A 91 7.06 11.46 3.26
CA PRO A 91 8.39 10.95 3.55
C PRO A 91 8.36 9.51 4.08
N ARG A 92 7.36 9.17 4.91
CA ARG A 92 7.18 7.81 5.44
C ARG A 92 6.82 6.82 4.34
N LEU A 93 5.88 7.17 3.45
CA LEU A 93 5.53 6.39 2.25
C LEU A 93 6.77 6.05 1.41
N LEU A 94 7.61 7.05 1.15
CA LEU A 94 8.83 6.89 0.35
C LEU A 94 9.90 6.05 1.07
N SER A 95 9.90 6.02 2.40
CA SER A 95 10.85 5.19 3.17
C SER A 95 10.65 3.67 3.03
N PHE A 96 9.48 3.24 2.56
CA PHE A 96 9.16 1.82 2.36
C PHE A 96 9.61 1.28 0.99
N ILE A 97 10.12 2.16 0.12
CA ILE A 97 10.39 1.93 -1.30
C ILE A 97 11.89 1.88 -1.53
#